data_AF-A0A2E1WVF6-F1
#
_entry.id   AF-A0A2E1WVF6-F1
#
_cell.length_a   1.000
_cell.length_b   1.000
_cell.length_c   1.000
_cell.angle_alpha   90.00
_cell.angle_beta   90.00
_cell.angle_gamma   90.00
#
_symmetry.space_group_name_H-M   'P 1'
#
loop_
_entity.id
_entity.type
_entity.pdbx_description
1 polymer ?
#
loop_
_entity_poly.entity_id
_entity_poly.type
_entity_poly.pdbx_seq_one_letter_code
_entity_poly.pdbx_strand_id
1 'polypeptide(L)'
;MPKLPITLVGVAVGLTALAPLQAESQDWTRREFPLAPTNSSGNFVAPFFDGWYENEDGTYTLSFGFMNRNDSDLVEIALGPDNFIEPAVYDGGQPTTFPVVRYGGFGGPRERGVFGVVVPADFQGDVWWTLTTDGYTTKVPGRLESPGLIIKAAYELSTTPQARGSLRPRIRFSEDGPDVFGVEGMESPETFSTAVGAPIEVEFWAFDRGERDLRDVNMTLWKLQGPVGGEIAFESLVELPPPPERAAAAAGGRGGQPGAAGGRGGGRGFGRGRGAPQEPGPVNIGQSVRLPTEGDDANMGSFMATFDTPGEYVIRIRIDNFTSGDSGPGNQCCWSNGYVRVRVVE
;
A
#
# COMPACT_ATOMS: atom_id res chain seq x y z
N MET A 1 94.12 -20.14 -31.24
CA MET A 1 92.85 -20.08 -31.98
C MET A 1 91.71 -20.04 -30.96
N PRO A 2 90.71 -19.18 -31.15
CA PRO A 2 89.71 -18.83 -30.13
C PRO A 2 88.47 -19.75 -30.14
N LYS A 3 87.62 -19.55 -29.11
CA LYS A 3 86.18 -19.92 -28.95
C LYS A 3 85.93 -21.29 -28.26
N LEU A 4 84.99 -21.45 -27.32
CA LEU A 4 83.86 -20.64 -26.86
C LEU A 4 83.72 -20.70 -25.32
N PRO A 5 83.29 -19.62 -24.63
CA PRO A 5 82.65 -19.73 -23.33
C PRO A 5 81.21 -20.25 -23.49
N ILE A 6 80.83 -21.25 -22.69
CA ILE A 6 79.44 -21.70 -22.57
C ILE A 6 78.73 -20.73 -21.61
N THR A 7 77.89 -19.85 -22.17
CA THR A 7 77.01 -18.98 -21.38
C THR A 7 75.77 -19.80 -20.99
N LEU A 8 75.62 -20.14 -19.70
CA LEU A 8 74.34 -20.59 -19.16
C LEU A 8 73.38 -19.41 -19.15
N VAL A 9 72.40 -19.42 -20.05
CA VAL A 9 71.24 -18.52 -19.97
C VAL A 9 70.31 -19.08 -18.91
N GLY A 10 70.38 -18.54 -17.69
CA GLY A 10 69.37 -18.75 -16.68
C GLY A 10 68.09 -18.04 -17.11
N VAL A 11 67.08 -18.80 -17.52
CA VAL A 11 65.73 -18.27 -17.72
C VAL A 11 65.15 -17.96 -16.33
N ALA A 12 65.20 -16.69 -15.93
CA ALA A 12 64.43 -16.21 -14.80
C ALA A 12 62.96 -16.16 -15.21
N VAL A 13 62.19 -17.18 -14.83
CA VAL A 13 60.73 -17.12 -14.88
C VAL A 13 60.30 -16.11 -13.81
N GLY A 14 60.09 -14.86 -14.24
CA GLY A 14 59.43 -13.87 -13.40
C GLY A 14 58.02 -14.34 -13.13
N LEU A 15 57.75 -14.84 -11.92
CA LEU A 15 56.39 -14.92 -11.41
C LEU A 15 55.86 -13.49 -11.33
N THR A 16 55.16 -13.04 -12.37
CA THR A 16 54.20 -11.96 -12.22
C THR A 16 53.18 -12.43 -11.20
N ALA A 17 53.27 -11.90 -9.98
CA ALA A 17 52.21 -12.04 -9.01
C ALA A 17 50.93 -11.49 -9.66
N LEU A 18 50.07 -12.38 -10.13
CA LEU A 18 48.67 -12.08 -10.31
C LEU A 18 48.19 -11.72 -8.92
N ALA A 19 48.18 -10.42 -8.60
CA ALA A 19 47.42 -9.95 -7.47
C ALA A 19 46.01 -10.52 -7.67
N PRO A 20 45.47 -11.28 -6.70
CA PRO A 20 44.09 -11.71 -6.82
C PRO A 20 43.30 -10.42 -6.99
N LEU A 21 42.64 -10.26 -8.15
CA LEU A 21 41.49 -9.39 -8.23
C LEU A 21 40.65 -9.83 -7.05
N GLN A 22 40.56 -8.99 -6.02
CA GLN A 22 39.54 -9.16 -5.02
C GLN A 22 38.27 -9.18 -5.85
N ALA A 23 37.67 -10.36 -5.99
CA ALA A 23 36.30 -10.44 -6.41
C ALA A 23 35.58 -9.58 -5.38
N GLU A 24 35.22 -8.34 -5.73
CA GLU A 24 34.18 -7.63 -5.03
C GLU A 24 33.01 -8.57 -5.11
N SER A 25 32.77 -9.33 -4.04
CA SER A 25 31.49 -10.00 -3.85
C SER A 25 30.47 -8.91 -4.12
N GLN A 26 29.60 -9.11 -5.12
CA GLN A 26 28.61 -8.10 -5.48
C GLN A 26 27.96 -7.65 -4.17
N ASP A 27 28.18 -6.39 -3.83
CA ASP A 27 27.58 -5.83 -2.63
C ASP A 27 26.09 -5.71 -2.95
N TRP A 28 25.35 -6.77 -2.66
CA TRP A 28 23.92 -6.90 -2.95
C TRP A 28 23.09 -5.85 -2.20
N THR A 29 23.70 -5.09 -1.29
CA THR A 29 23.05 -3.94 -0.65
C THR A 29 23.01 -2.69 -1.54
N ARG A 30 23.73 -2.69 -2.67
CA ARG A 30 23.73 -1.57 -3.62
C ARG A 30 22.41 -1.44 -4.35
N ARG A 31 21.91 -0.20 -4.37
CA ARG A 31 20.63 0.23 -4.97
C ARG A 31 20.51 -0.05 -6.48
N GLU A 32 21.63 -0.25 -7.16
CA GLU A 32 21.75 -0.50 -8.60
C GLU A 32 21.28 -1.91 -9.02
N PHE A 33 21.04 -2.82 -8.07
CA PHE A 33 20.54 -4.17 -8.34
C PHE A 33 19.03 -4.25 -8.04
N PRO A 34 18.14 -4.02 -9.01
CA PRO A 34 16.69 -3.99 -8.76
C PRO A 34 16.11 -5.33 -8.27
N LEU A 35 16.83 -6.44 -8.52
CA LEU A 35 16.47 -7.78 -8.08
C LEU A 35 17.13 -8.19 -6.76
N ALA A 36 17.98 -7.34 -6.17
CA ALA A 36 18.56 -7.64 -4.87
C ALA A 36 17.46 -7.75 -3.79
N PRO A 37 17.69 -8.52 -2.72
CA PRO A 37 16.83 -8.52 -1.54
C PRO A 37 16.67 -7.10 -0.96
N THR A 38 15.60 -6.88 -0.21
CA THR A 38 15.46 -5.66 0.59
C THR A 38 16.59 -5.60 1.63
N ASN A 39 16.93 -4.40 2.06
CA ASN A 39 17.92 -4.18 3.12
C ASN A 39 17.23 -3.50 4.32
N SER A 40 17.89 -3.57 5.47
CA SER A 40 17.34 -3.04 6.72
C SER A 40 17.13 -1.52 6.69
N SER A 41 18.01 -0.78 6.02
CA SER A 41 17.98 0.68 5.94
C SER A 41 18.73 1.22 4.72
N GLY A 42 18.45 2.47 4.34
CA GLY A 42 19.21 3.20 3.32
C GLY A 42 18.94 2.78 1.87
N ASN A 43 17.80 2.15 1.58
CA ASN A 43 17.33 1.88 0.22
C ASN A 43 16.49 3.02 -0.36
N PHE A 44 16.18 2.91 -1.65
CA PHE A 44 15.34 3.87 -2.38
C PHE A 44 13.85 3.55 -2.32
N VAL A 45 13.03 4.56 -2.61
CA VAL A 45 11.62 4.35 -2.96
C VAL A 45 11.49 4.37 -4.48
N ALA A 46 10.74 3.42 -5.03
CA ALA A 46 10.44 3.36 -6.46
C ALA A 46 8.97 3.68 -6.73
N PRO A 47 8.66 4.60 -7.67
CA PRO A 47 7.31 4.79 -8.15
C PRO A 47 6.95 3.66 -9.13
N PHE A 48 5.67 3.34 -9.20
CA PHE A 48 5.12 2.37 -10.12
C PHE A 48 3.87 2.89 -10.80
N PHE A 49 3.76 2.60 -12.09
CA PHE A 49 2.52 2.70 -12.83
C PHE A 49 1.78 1.36 -12.70
N ASP A 50 0.53 1.41 -12.26
CA ASP A 50 -0.31 0.24 -12.09
C ASP A 50 -1.05 -0.15 -13.36
N GLY A 51 -1.32 0.83 -14.21
CA GLY A 51 -2.22 0.76 -15.36
C GLY A 51 -3.20 1.92 -15.36
N TRP A 52 -4.21 1.88 -16.23
CA TRP A 52 -5.20 2.93 -16.38
C TRP A 52 -6.63 2.40 -16.38
N TYR A 53 -7.57 3.24 -15.96
CA TYR A 53 -9.02 2.98 -16.04
C TYR A 53 -9.65 3.92 -17.07
N GLU A 54 -10.60 3.45 -17.86
CA GLU A 54 -11.50 4.31 -18.62
C GLU A 54 -12.65 4.77 -17.71
N ASN A 55 -12.92 6.08 -17.72
CA ASN A 55 -14.00 6.70 -16.95
C ASN A 55 -15.27 6.80 -17.82
N GLU A 56 -16.44 6.92 -17.19
CA GLU A 56 -17.73 6.96 -17.90
C GLU A 56 -17.86 8.16 -18.87
N ASP A 57 -17.15 9.26 -18.60
CA ASP A 57 -17.11 10.46 -19.43
C ASP A 57 -16.09 10.37 -20.58
N GLY A 58 -15.41 9.22 -20.74
CA GLY A 58 -14.40 8.96 -21.76
C GLY A 58 -13.00 9.46 -21.40
N THR A 59 -12.81 10.11 -20.23
CA THR A 59 -11.47 10.40 -19.71
C THR A 59 -10.80 9.11 -19.18
N TYR A 60 -9.51 9.20 -18.84
CA TYR A 60 -8.78 8.06 -18.29
C TYR A 60 -8.15 8.40 -16.95
N THR A 61 -8.19 7.47 -16.00
CA THR A 61 -7.48 7.59 -14.72
C THR A 61 -6.22 6.73 -14.74
N LEU A 62 -5.05 7.37 -14.73
CA LEU A 62 -3.75 6.71 -14.60
C LEU A 62 -3.50 6.39 -13.12
N SER A 63 -3.35 5.11 -12.79
CA SER A 63 -3.16 4.65 -11.41
C SER A 63 -1.67 4.51 -11.09
N PHE A 64 -1.26 5.06 -9.95
CA PHE A 64 0.11 4.97 -9.48
C PHE A 64 0.20 4.33 -8.09
N GLY A 65 1.34 3.70 -7.84
CA GLY A 65 1.69 3.04 -6.58
C GLY A 65 3.18 3.19 -6.30
N PHE A 66 3.66 2.65 -5.19
CA PHE A 66 5.09 2.73 -4.85
C PHE A 66 5.57 1.47 -4.13
N MET A 67 6.89 1.28 -4.16
CA MET A 67 7.58 0.28 -3.35
C MET A 67 8.66 0.98 -2.54
N ASN A 68 8.50 0.95 -1.21
CA ASN A 68 9.62 1.26 -0.33
C ASN A 68 10.49 0.00 -0.19
N ARG A 69 11.74 0.08 -0.67
CA ARG A 69 12.68 -1.04 -0.71
C ARG A 69 13.39 -1.32 0.62
N ASN A 70 13.10 -0.53 1.66
CA ASN A 70 13.58 -0.75 3.02
C ASN A 70 12.76 -1.85 3.73
N ASP A 71 13.31 -2.41 4.81
CA ASP A 71 12.60 -3.41 5.64
C ASP A 71 11.79 -2.80 6.79
N SER A 72 12.22 -1.66 7.32
CA SER A 72 11.54 -0.98 8.43
C SER A 72 11.36 0.51 8.24
N ASP A 73 12.26 1.15 7.49
CA ASP A 73 12.35 2.60 7.50
C ASP A 73 11.23 3.25 6.69
N LEU A 74 10.47 4.12 7.35
CA LEU A 74 9.62 5.10 6.69
C LEU A 74 10.52 6.07 5.91
N VAL A 75 10.21 6.32 4.63
CA VAL A 75 10.89 7.34 3.83
C VAL A 75 9.93 8.48 3.56
N GLU A 76 10.42 9.71 3.68
CA GLU A 76 9.65 10.91 3.35
C GLU A 76 10.40 11.75 2.33
N ILE A 77 9.71 12.14 1.26
CA ILE A 77 10.25 12.93 0.16
C ILE A 77 9.21 14.01 -0.14
N ALA A 78 9.47 15.22 0.32
CA ALA A 78 8.59 16.36 0.08
C ALA A 78 8.42 16.63 -1.42
N LEU A 79 7.27 17.19 -1.81
CA LEU A 79 7.04 17.65 -3.18
C LEU A 79 8.15 18.63 -3.60
N GLY A 80 8.61 18.53 -4.84
CA GLY A 80 9.67 19.38 -5.37
C GLY A 80 10.68 18.60 -6.22
N PRO A 81 11.95 19.04 -6.30
CA PRO A 81 12.94 18.48 -7.22
C PRO A 81 13.19 16.96 -7.07
N ASP A 82 12.91 16.40 -5.89
CA ASP A 82 13.10 14.98 -5.60
C ASP A 82 11.79 14.17 -5.61
N ASN A 83 10.63 14.82 -5.76
CA ASN A 83 9.33 14.17 -5.87
C ASN A 83 8.37 15.06 -6.66
N PHE A 84 8.26 14.79 -7.95
CA PHE A 84 7.47 15.62 -8.87
C PHE A 84 6.86 14.77 -9.99
N ILE A 85 5.77 15.29 -10.54
CA ILE A 85 5.10 14.75 -11.72
C ILE A 85 5.25 15.71 -12.90
N GLU A 86 5.52 15.15 -14.07
CA GLU A 86 5.51 15.86 -15.34
C GLU A 86 4.46 15.25 -16.27
N PRO A 87 3.63 16.06 -16.95
CA PRO A 87 3.57 17.53 -16.90
C PRO A 87 3.10 18.10 -15.55
N ALA A 88 3.60 19.29 -15.20
CA ALA A 88 3.36 19.92 -13.89
C ALA A 88 1.89 20.23 -13.57
N VAL A 89 0.99 20.21 -14.56
CA VAL A 89 -0.47 20.33 -14.34
C VAL A 89 -1.04 19.16 -13.54
N TYR A 90 -0.36 18.01 -13.54
CA TYR A 90 -0.75 16.81 -12.79
C TYR A 90 0.03 16.65 -11.47
N ASP A 91 0.86 17.62 -11.13
CA ASP A 91 1.72 17.58 -9.94
C ASP A 91 0.98 18.05 -8.68
N GLY A 92 1.33 17.45 -7.54
CA GLY A 92 0.88 17.86 -6.20
C GLY A 92 -0.08 16.89 -5.50
N GLY A 93 -0.60 15.87 -6.19
CA GLY A 93 -1.47 14.85 -5.60
C GLY A 93 -0.73 13.60 -5.09
N GLN A 94 0.54 13.43 -5.43
CA GLN A 94 1.32 12.24 -5.10
C GLN A 94 1.71 12.19 -3.61
N PRO A 95 2.02 10.99 -3.06
CA PRO A 95 2.48 10.86 -1.68
C PRO A 95 3.80 11.59 -1.45
N THR A 96 3.98 12.11 -0.24
CA THR A 96 5.30 12.52 0.29
C THR A 96 5.81 11.58 1.38
N THR A 97 4.98 10.64 1.83
CA THR A 97 5.28 9.69 2.91
C THR A 97 5.14 8.26 2.36
N PHE A 98 6.19 7.46 2.49
CA PHE A 98 6.34 6.15 1.85
C PHE A 98 6.64 5.07 2.90
N PRO A 99 5.64 4.55 3.63
CA PRO A 99 5.87 3.51 4.62
C PRO A 99 6.20 2.17 3.95
N VAL A 100 6.81 1.28 4.73
CA VAL A 100 7.06 -0.10 4.31
C VAL A 100 5.74 -0.87 4.35
N VAL A 101 5.35 -1.46 3.21
CA VAL A 101 4.22 -2.40 3.16
C VAL A 101 4.69 -3.83 2.90
N ARG A 102 3.97 -4.79 3.48
CA ARG A 102 4.20 -6.23 3.32
C ARG A 102 2.84 -6.94 3.21
N TYR A 103 2.29 -6.97 2.01
CA TYR A 103 1.05 -7.70 1.75
C TYR A 103 1.34 -9.19 1.54
N GLY A 104 0.48 -10.04 2.11
CA GLY A 104 0.54 -11.48 1.89
C GLY A 104 0.18 -11.88 0.45
N GLY A 105 0.51 -13.12 0.08
CA GLY A 105 0.19 -13.68 -1.23
C GLY A 105 0.79 -12.87 -2.39
N PHE A 106 0.00 -12.63 -3.42
CA PHE A 106 0.41 -11.88 -4.62
C PHE A 106 0.46 -10.34 -4.43
N GLY A 107 0.16 -9.82 -3.24
CA GLY A 107 0.24 -8.38 -2.97
C GLY A 107 1.68 -7.85 -2.96
N GLY A 108 2.58 -8.61 -2.35
CA GLY A 108 4.01 -8.30 -2.28
C GLY A 108 4.32 -7.00 -1.51
N PRO A 109 5.53 -6.46 -1.65
CA PRO A 109 6.00 -5.29 -0.91
C PRO A 109 5.61 -3.95 -1.57
N ARG A 110 4.46 -3.87 -2.26
CA ARG A 110 4.09 -2.69 -3.06
C ARG A 110 2.69 -2.20 -2.72
N GLU A 111 2.58 -0.90 -2.47
CA GLU A 111 1.29 -0.20 -2.37
C GLU A 111 0.81 0.17 -3.78
N ARG A 112 -0.46 -0.09 -4.08
CA ARG A 112 -1.06 0.13 -5.41
C ARG A 112 -2.17 1.15 -5.33
N GLY A 113 -2.41 1.86 -6.42
CA GLY A 113 -3.47 2.87 -6.55
C GLY A 113 -3.50 3.80 -5.35
N VAL A 114 -2.32 4.30 -4.97
CA VAL A 114 -2.14 5.24 -3.86
C VAL A 114 -2.69 6.62 -4.22
N PHE A 115 -2.62 6.98 -5.51
CA PHE A 115 -3.34 8.09 -6.12
C PHE A 115 -3.61 7.79 -7.60
N GLY A 116 -4.53 8.55 -8.18
CA GLY A 116 -4.84 8.55 -9.61
C GLY A 116 -4.63 9.92 -10.24
N VAL A 117 -4.24 9.94 -11.52
CA VAL A 117 -4.18 11.16 -12.34
C VAL A 117 -5.20 11.03 -13.47
N VAL A 118 -6.16 11.95 -13.53
CA VAL A 118 -7.15 11.99 -14.62
C VAL A 118 -6.57 12.74 -15.83
N VAL A 119 -6.58 12.09 -16.98
CA VAL A 119 -6.14 12.64 -18.27
C VAL A 119 -7.31 12.65 -19.28
N PRO A 120 -7.36 13.62 -20.21
CA PRO A 120 -8.48 13.75 -21.14
C PRO A 120 -8.58 12.57 -22.12
N ALA A 121 -9.74 12.41 -22.75
CA ALA A 121 -10.03 11.34 -23.72
C ALA A 121 -9.06 11.30 -24.91
N ASP A 122 -8.55 12.46 -25.32
CA ASP A 122 -7.60 12.63 -26.42
C ASP A 122 -6.14 12.70 -25.95
N PHE A 123 -5.86 12.36 -24.68
CA PHE A 123 -4.52 12.44 -24.09
C PHE A 123 -3.49 11.67 -24.92
N GLN A 124 -2.36 12.32 -25.17
CA GLN A 124 -1.20 11.77 -25.86
C GLN A 124 0.05 11.98 -25.02
N GLY A 125 0.96 11.02 -25.05
CA GLY A 125 2.21 11.07 -24.32
C GLY A 125 2.14 10.38 -22.96
N ASP A 126 2.93 10.88 -22.02
CA ASP A 126 3.18 10.25 -20.73
C ASP A 126 2.99 11.23 -19.58
N VAL A 127 2.53 10.72 -18.44
CA VAL A 127 2.65 11.36 -17.13
C VAL A 127 3.78 10.67 -16.37
N TRP A 128 4.91 11.35 -16.21
CA TRP A 128 6.09 10.82 -15.50
C TRP A 128 6.03 11.16 -14.03
N TRP A 129 6.14 10.17 -13.16
CA TRP A 129 6.38 10.37 -11.74
C TRP A 129 7.82 10.03 -11.41
N THR A 130 8.56 10.98 -10.83
CA THR A 130 9.98 10.88 -10.49
C THR A 130 10.17 10.97 -8.99
N LEU A 131 10.95 10.06 -8.43
CA LEU A 131 11.37 10.03 -7.03
C LEU A 131 12.90 9.95 -6.92
N THR A 132 13.50 10.77 -6.09
CA THR A 132 14.93 10.72 -5.75
C THR A 132 15.11 10.44 -4.27
N THR A 133 15.88 9.40 -3.92
CA THR A 133 16.25 9.07 -2.53
C THR A 133 17.76 9.07 -2.39
N ASP A 134 18.31 9.96 -1.56
CA ASP A 134 19.76 10.18 -1.38
C ASP A 134 20.55 10.15 -2.70
N GLY A 135 20.13 10.96 -3.67
CA GLY A 135 20.78 11.08 -4.99
C GLY A 135 20.53 9.93 -5.97
N TYR A 136 19.78 8.89 -5.60
CA TYR A 136 19.35 7.84 -6.52
C TYR A 136 17.94 8.12 -7.03
N THR A 137 17.82 8.40 -8.33
CA THR A 137 16.56 8.74 -8.98
C THR A 137 15.93 7.54 -9.68
N THR A 138 14.65 7.34 -9.43
CA THR A 138 13.79 6.39 -10.15
C THR A 138 12.59 7.14 -10.73
N LYS A 139 12.07 6.66 -11.86
CA LYS A 139 10.88 7.26 -12.47
C LYS A 139 10.09 6.23 -13.26
N VAL A 140 8.80 6.50 -13.43
CA VAL A 140 7.90 5.63 -14.18
C VAL A 140 6.94 6.45 -15.04
N PRO A 141 6.67 6.05 -16.30
CA PRO A 141 5.67 6.69 -17.12
C PRO A 141 4.29 6.04 -16.91
N GLY A 142 3.29 6.85 -16.54
CA GLY A 142 1.90 6.52 -16.76
C GLY A 142 1.49 6.89 -18.18
N ARG A 143 0.91 5.93 -18.91
CA ARG A 143 0.57 6.10 -20.32
C ARG A 143 -0.57 5.17 -20.73
N LEU A 144 -1.32 5.58 -21.74
CA LEU A 144 -2.45 4.80 -22.26
C LEU A 144 -2.01 3.67 -23.20
N GLU A 145 -0.91 3.86 -23.92
CA GLU A 145 -0.45 2.91 -24.92
C GLU A 145 0.84 2.21 -24.49
N SER A 146 0.89 0.88 -24.61
CA SER A 146 2.12 0.13 -24.40
C SER A 146 3.12 0.35 -25.54
N PRO A 147 4.40 0.64 -25.25
CA PRO A 147 5.43 0.71 -26.28
C PRO A 147 5.68 -0.70 -26.85
N GLY A 148 5.19 -0.96 -28.05
CA GLY A 148 5.32 -2.27 -28.69
C GLY A 148 4.24 -2.52 -29.74
N LEU A 149 4.03 -3.79 -30.11
CA LEU A 149 2.99 -4.18 -31.06
C LEU A 149 1.59 -3.91 -30.48
N ILE A 150 1.10 -2.70 -30.77
CA ILE A 150 -0.28 -2.18 -30.84
C ILE A 150 -1.32 -2.98 -30.04
N ILE A 151 -1.29 -2.85 -28.70
CA ILE A 151 -2.44 -3.19 -27.85
C ILE A 151 -2.59 -2.09 -26.81
N LYS A 152 -3.51 -1.14 -27.04
CA LYS A 152 -3.90 -0.13 -26.04
C LYS A 152 -4.30 -0.77 -24.71
N ALA A 153 -5.06 -1.87 -24.80
CA ALA A 153 -5.58 -2.62 -23.65
C ALA A 153 -4.52 -3.32 -22.78
N ALA A 154 -3.22 -3.26 -23.11
CA ALA A 154 -2.20 -3.97 -22.33
C ALA A 154 -2.02 -3.42 -20.91
N TYR A 155 -2.36 -2.14 -20.68
CA TYR A 155 -2.31 -1.48 -19.37
C TYR A 155 -3.69 -1.15 -18.81
N GLU A 156 -4.75 -1.54 -19.51
CA GLU A 156 -6.12 -1.31 -19.07
C GLU A 156 -6.42 -2.16 -17.84
N LEU A 157 -6.93 -1.49 -16.81
CA LEU A 157 -7.40 -2.08 -15.57
C LEU A 157 -8.92 -2.08 -15.55
N SER A 158 -9.49 -3.11 -14.92
CA SER A 158 -10.94 -3.28 -14.92
C SER A 158 -11.64 -2.58 -13.75
N THR A 159 -12.75 -1.92 -14.05
CA THR A 159 -13.77 -1.46 -13.09
C THR A 159 -14.95 -2.43 -12.94
N THR A 160 -14.97 -3.51 -13.73
CA THR A 160 -16.01 -4.54 -13.71
C THR A 160 -15.87 -5.44 -12.48
N PRO A 161 -16.93 -6.21 -12.15
CA PRO A 161 -16.88 -7.17 -11.05
C PRO A 161 -15.74 -8.17 -11.24
N GLN A 162 -15.09 -8.52 -10.14
CA GLN A 162 -14.14 -9.63 -10.07
C GLN A 162 -14.88 -10.98 -10.22
N ALA A 163 -14.13 -12.08 -10.32
CA ALA A 163 -14.68 -13.40 -10.63
C ALA A 163 -15.78 -13.91 -9.66
N ARG A 164 -15.84 -13.43 -8.42
CA ARG A 164 -16.91 -13.73 -7.45
C ARG A 164 -17.75 -12.50 -7.10
N GLY A 165 -17.77 -11.49 -7.97
CA GLY A 165 -18.61 -10.32 -7.87
C GLY A 165 -18.02 -9.17 -7.05
N SER A 166 -16.79 -9.27 -6.53
CA SER A 166 -16.22 -8.15 -5.77
C SER A 166 -16.02 -6.91 -6.64
N LEU A 167 -16.41 -5.76 -6.11
CA LEU A 167 -16.24 -4.44 -6.72
C LEU A 167 -15.54 -3.51 -5.74
N ARG A 168 -14.96 -2.41 -6.25
CA ARG A 168 -14.38 -1.36 -5.40
C ARG A 168 -15.48 -0.77 -4.50
N PRO A 169 -15.29 -0.74 -3.17
CA PRO A 169 -16.20 -0.05 -2.27
C PRO A 169 -16.40 1.41 -2.68
N ARG A 170 -17.52 2.01 -2.30
CA ARG A 170 -17.70 3.45 -2.47
C ARG A 170 -17.41 4.19 -1.17
N ILE A 171 -17.10 5.48 -1.31
CA ILE A 171 -16.84 6.39 -0.20
C ILE A 171 -17.56 7.72 -0.43
N ARG A 172 -18.00 8.35 0.67
CA ARG A 172 -18.56 9.70 0.72
C ARG A 172 -18.29 10.34 2.08
N PHE A 173 -18.17 11.67 2.12
CA PHE A 173 -17.95 12.44 3.36
C PHE A 173 -19.22 13.07 3.95
N SER A 174 -20.39 12.69 3.46
CA SER A 174 -21.67 13.10 4.05
C SER A 174 -22.68 11.97 3.94
N GLU A 175 -23.56 11.87 4.94
CA GLU A 175 -24.50 10.75 5.10
C GLU A 175 -25.43 10.56 3.91
N ASP A 176 -25.85 11.64 3.25
CA ASP A 176 -26.75 11.59 2.08
C ASP A 176 -26.13 12.20 0.81
N GLY A 177 -24.81 12.44 0.82
CA GLY A 177 -24.12 13.05 -0.30
C GLY A 177 -23.76 12.09 -1.43
N PRO A 178 -23.19 12.64 -2.53
CA PRO A 178 -22.68 11.84 -3.63
C PRO A 178 -21.54 10.93 -3.15
N ASP A 179 -21.46 9.76 -3.74
CA ASP A 179 -20.42 8.77 -3.51
C ASP A 179 -19.50 8.65 -4.73
N VAL A 180 -18.27 8.18 -4.50
CA VAL A 180 -17.36 7.79 -5.58
C VAL A 180 -16.70 6.46 -5.25
N PHE A 181 -16.05 5.85 -6.23
CA PHE A 181 -15.14 4.74 -6.05
C PHE A 181 -13.92 4.99 -6.93
N GLY A 182 -12.80 4.33 -6.64
CA GLY A 182 -11.60 4.45 -7.46
C GLY A 182 -10.39 5.02 -6.73
N VAL A 183 -9.28 5.11 -7.45
CA VAL A 183 -7.96 5.47 -6.92
C VAL A 183 -7.72 6.98 -6.94
N GLU A 184 -8.44 7.70 -7.79
CA GLU A 184 -8.58 9.16 -7.80
C GLU A 184 -9.29 9.66 -6.54
N GLY A 185 -10.15 8.81 -5.96
CA GLY A 185 -10.80 9.04 -4.68
C GLY A 185 -11.71 10.26 -4.60
N MET A 186 -12.14 10.57 -3.37
CA MET A 186 -12.87 11.79 -3.03
C MET A 186 -12.05 12.63 -2.06
N GLU A 187 -12.01 13.94 -2.26
CA GLU A 187 -11.52 14.88 -1.24
C GLU A 187 -12.65 15.25 -0.26
N SER A 188 -12.31 15.44 1.01
CA SER A 188 -13.24 16.01 1.99
C SER A 188 -13.75 17.37 1.51
N PRO A 189 -15.05 17.68 1.65
CA PRO A 189 -15.62 18.92 1.16
C PRO A 189 -15.05 20.15 1.87
N GLU A 190 -14.55 19.96 3.09
CA GLU A 190 -13.94 20.99 3.91
C GLU A 190 -12.47 20.65 4.21
N THR A 191 -11.66 21.69 4.38
CA THR A 191 -10.32 21.56 4.96
C THR A 191 -10.43 21.77 6.47
N PHE A 192 -10.01 20.78 7.23
CA PHE A 192 -9.99 20.87 8.69
C PHE A 192 -8.89 21.81 9.15
N SER A 193 -9.09 22.49 10.28
CA SER A 193 -8.06 23.32 10.90
C SER A 193 -7.95 22.98 12.37
N THR A 194 -6.73 22.77 12.86
CA THR A 194 -6.46 22.49 14.28
C THR A 194 -5.12 23.08 14.71
N ALA A 195 -4.85 23.11 16.02
CA ALA A 195 -3.55 23.42 16.58
C ALA A 195 -2.77 22.13 16.86
N VAL A 196 -1.43 22.22 16.98
CA VAL A 196 -0.59 21.09 17.40
C VAL A 196 -1.12 20.47 18.69
N GLY A 197 -1.25 19.14 18.71
CA GLY A 197 -1.75 18.37 19.85
C GLY A 197 -3.27 18.42 20.06
N ALA A 198 -4.01 19.26 19.32
CA ALA A 198 -5.47 19.27 19.35
C ALA A 198 -6.03 18.33 18.26
N PRO A 199 -6.85 17.33 18.62
CA PRO A 199 -7.34 16.37 17.64
C PRO A 199 -8.43 16.98 16.76
N ILE A 200 -8.52 16.50 15.52
CA ILE A 200 -9.73 16.63 14.69
C ILE A 200 -10.49 15.32 14.70
N GLU A 201 -11.81 15.40 14.59
CA GLU A 201 -12.67 14.26 14.33
C GLU A 201 -13.07 14.25 12.85
N VAL A 202 -12.99 13.09 12.22
CA VAL A 202 -13.36 12.90 10.83
C VAL A 202 -14.36 11.77 10.72
N GLU A 203 -15.49 12.06 10.08
CA GLU A 203 -16.52 11.08 9.75
C GLU A 203 -16.64 10.93 8.23
N PHE A 204 -16.92 9.71 7.80
CA PHE A 204 -17.23 9.38 6.41
C PHE A 204 -18.05 8.09 6.35
N TRP A 205 -18.64 7.80 5.19
CA TRP A 205 -19.36 6.57 4.95
C TRP A 205 -18.70 5.79 3.84
N ALA A 206 -18.62 4.47 4.01
CA ALA A 206 -18.06 3.59 3.01
C ALA A 206 -18.77 2.25 2.98
N PHE A 207 -19.08 1.78 1.77
CA PHE A 207 -19.96 0.64 1.58
C PHE A 207 -19.46 -0.27 0.47
N ASP A 208 -19.62 -1.56 0.70
CA ASP A 208 -19.44 -2.56 -0.32
C ASP A 208 -20.57 -2.46 -1.35
N ARG A 209 -20.24 -2.76 -2.60
CA ARG A 209 -21.19 -2.74 -3.72
C ARG A 209 -21.01 -3.91 -4.66
N GLY A 210 -20.41 -5.00 -4.16
CA GLY A 210 -20.18 -6.20 -4.95
C GLY A 210 -21.48 -6.79 -5.50
N GLU A 211 -21.40 -7.45 -6.66
CA GLU A 211 -22.47 -8.28 -7.24
C GLU A 211 -22.51 -9.65 -6.54
N ARG A 212 -22.63 -9.61 -5.22
CA ARG A 212 -22.64 -10.74 -4.29
C ARG A 212 -23.23 -10.27 -2.95
N ASP A 213 -23.39 -11.17 -2.00
CA ASP A 213 -23.72 -10.77 -0.62
C ASP A 213 -22.73 -9.70 -0.16
N LEU A 214 -23.27 -8.58 0.34
CA LEU A 214 -22.49 -7.44 0.82
C LEU A 214 -21.60 -7.88 1.98
N ARG A 215 -20.41 -7.33 2.03
CA ARG A 215 -19.38 -7.63 3.04
C ARG A 215 -18.94 -6.36 3.72
N ASP A 216 -18.46 -6.53 4.94
CA ASP A 216 -17.77 -5.47 5.68
C ASP A 216 -16.58 -4.95 4.85
N VAL A 217 -16.42 -3.64 4.87
CA VAL A 217 -15.26 -2.96 4.30
C VAL A 217 -14.26 -2.61 5.40
N ASN A 218 -12.99 -2.49 5.03
CA ASN A 218 -11.94 -2.05 5.93
C ASN A 218 -11.51 -0.63 5.58
N MET A 219 -11.35 0.19 6.61
CA MET A 219 -10.64 1.46 6.58
C MET A 219 -9.16 1.23 6.91
N THR A 220 -8.28 1.90 6.19
CA THR A 220 -6.85 2.00 6.54
C THR A 220 -6.41 3.45 6.43
N LEU A 221 -5.77 3.99 7.47
CA LEU A 221 -5.38 5.40 7.56
C LEU A 221 -3.89 5.60 7.29
N TRP A 222 -3.57 6.68 6.57
CA TRP A 222 -2.23 6.99 6.09
C TRP A 222 -1.98 8.49 6.12
N LYS A 223 -0.80 8.91 6.60
CA LYS A 223 -0.23 10.20 6.20
C LYS A 223 0.16 10.08 4.73
N LEU A 224 -0.60 10.72 3.84
CA LEU A 224 -0.25 10.77 2.42
C LEU A 224 0.74 11.90 2.16
N GLN A 225 0.43 13.08 2.70
CA GLN A 225 1.26 14.28 2.62
C GLN A 225 1.37 14.97 3.97
N GLY A 226 2.50 15.63 4.20
CA GLY A 226 2.71 16.50 5.35
C GLY A 226 4.18 16.94 5.47
N PRO A 227 4.51 17.80 6.46
CA PRO A 227 5.88 18.15 6.79
C PRO A 227 6.76 16.91 7.03
N VAL A 228 7.99 16.93 6.54
CA VAL A 228 8.97 15.87 6.83
C VAL A 228 9.24 15.83 8.33
N GLY A 229 9.15 14.62 8.91
CA GLY A 229 9.29 14.38 10.34
C GLY A 229 8.02 14.65 11.16
N GLY A 230 6.96 15.23 10.58
CA GLY A 230 5.70 15.44 11.29
C GLY A 230 4.88 14.16 11.38
N GLU A 231 4.39 13.81 12.55
CA GLU A 231 3.62 12.58 12.80
C GLU A 231 2.12 12.86 12.90
N ILE A 232 1.32 11.83 12.55
CA ILE A 232 -0.12 11.80 12.80
C ILE A 232 -0.41 10.60 13.69
N ALA A 233 -0.97 10.86 14.87
CA ALA A 233 -1.54 9.82 15.71
C ALA A 233 -3.01 9.64 15.35
N PHE A 234 -3.40 8.42 14.98
CA PHE A 234 -4.79 8.06 14.66
C PHE A 234 -5.43 7.25 15.78
N GLU A 235 -6.69 7.57 16.10
CA GLU A 235 -7.53 6.76 16.98
C GLU A 235 -8.83 6.43 16.25
N SER A 236 -9.15 5.15 16.06
CA SER A 236 -10.45 4.75 15.50
C SER A 236 -11.52 4.89 16.56
N LEU A 237 -12.63 5.53 16.21
CA LEU A 237 -13.82 5.64 17.05
C LEU A 237 -14.87 4.56 16.73
N VAL A 238 -14.60 3.73 15.72
CA VAL A 238 -15.49 2.64 15.31
C VAL A 238 -15.32 1.43 16.24
N GLU A 239 -16.39 1.05 16.93
CA GLU A 239 -16.47 -0.16 17.75
C GLU A 239 -16.75 -1.40 16.87
N LEU A 240 -15.95 -2.47 17.04
CA LEU A 240 -16.09 -3.66 16.19
C LEU A 240 -17.30 -4.53 16.57
N PRO A 241 -18.03 -5.11 15.59
CA PRO A 241 -18.97 -6.18 15.90
C PRO A 241 -18.20 -7.41 16.43
N PRO A 242 -18.73 -8.14 17.43
CA PRO A 242 -18.15 -9.40 17.85
C PRO A 242 -18.13 -10.39 16.66
N PRO A 243 -17.10 -11.24 16.55
CA PRO A 243 -16.94 -12.11 15.39
C PRO A 243 -18.17 -13.01 15.17
N PRO A 244 -18.56 -13.26 13.92
CA PRO A 244 -19.75 -14.06 13.63
C PRO A 244 -19.60 -15.46 14.20
N GLU A 245 -20.61 -15.89 14.96
CA GLU A 245 -20.68 -17.20 15.58
C GLU A 245 -20.75 -18.26 14.46
N ARG A 246 -19.62 -18.90 14.12
CA ARG A 246 -19.63 -19.99 13.15
C ARG A 246 -20.50 -21.13 13.70
N ALA A 247 -21.70 -21.23 13.13
CA ALA A 247 -22.49 -22.43 12.91
C ALA A 247 -22.30 -23.52 13.97
N ALA A 248 -23.07 -23.42 15.05
CA ALA A 248 -23.41 -24.55 15.90
C ALA A 248 -24.30 -25.56 15.12
N ALA A 249 -23.80 -26.17 14.05
CA ALA A 249 -24.47 -27.26 13.34
C ALA A 249 -23.54 -27.95 12.31
N ALA A 250 -22.47 -28.59 12.74
CA ALA A 250 -21.80 -29.63 11.95
C ALA A 250 -21.06 -30.64 12.84
N ALA A 251 -21.75 -31.18 13.85
CA ALA A 251 -21.29 -32.37 14.57
C ALA A 251 -22.50 -33.17 15.04
N GLY A 252 -23.30 -33.64 14.08
CA GLY A 252 -24.44 -34.51 14.34
C GLY A 252 -24.52 -35.63 13.30
N GLY A 253 -23.86 -36.75 13.57
CA GLY A 253 -24.32 -38.04 13.04
C GLY A 253 -23.24 -39.03 12.59
N ARG A 254 -23.33 -40.23 13.19
CA ARG A 254 -22.68 -41.54 12.92
C ARG A 254 -21.35 -41.72 13.65
N GLY A 255 -21.18 -42.62 14.61
CA GLY A 255 -22.00 -43.72 15.11
C GLY A 255 -21.03 -44.81 15.59
N GLY A 256 -21.14 -45.24 16.85
CA GLY A 256 -20.36 -46.37 17.39
C GLY A 256 -19.99 -46.23 18.88
N GLN A 257 -20.74 -46.93 19.74
CA GLN A 257 -20.39 -47.27 21.13
C GLN A 257 -20.24 -48.81 21.20
N PRO A 258 -19.77 -49.45 22.30
CA PRO A 258 -19.09 -48.93 23.51
C PRO A 258 -17.90 -49.82 24.00
N GLY A 259 -17.15 -49.35 25.02
CA GLY A 259 -16.21 -50.22 25.76
C GLY A 259 -15.41 -49.57 26.89
N ALA A 260 -16.00 -49.55 28.09
CA ALA A 260 -15.44 -49.69 29.45
C ALA A 260 -14.17 -48.92 29.95
N ALA A 261 -14.38 -48.33 31.15
CA ALA A 261 -13.50 -48.26 32.32
C ALA A 261 -12.37 -47.20 32.43
N GLY A 262 -12.62 -46.18 33.26
CA GLY A 262 -11.84 -45.90 34.48
C GLY A 262 -10.48 -45.21 34.35
N GLY A 263 -10.44 -43.89 34.59
CA GLY A 263 -9.20 -43.16 34.88
C GLY A 263 -9.46 -41.72 35.31
N ARG A 264 -9.38 -41.45 36.62
CA ARG A 264 -9.32 -40.08 37.18
C ARG A 264 -7.89 -39.54 37.00
N GLY A 265 -7.75 -38.38 36.37
CA GLY A 265 -6.49 -37.65 36.26
C GLY A 265 -6.76 -36.25 35.71
N GLY A 266 -6.33 -35.22 36.44
CA GLY A 266 -6.75 -33.83 36.25
C GLY A 266 -6.12 -33.11 35.07
N GLY A 267 -6.73 -31.99 34.69
CA GLY A 267 -6.22 -31.06 33.69
C GLY A 267 -7.20 -29.91 33.51
N ARG A 268 -6.82 -28.74 34.01
CA ARG A 268 -7.57 -27.48 33.94
C ARG A 268 -7.96 -27.21 32.48
N GLY A 269 -9.26 -27.05 32.23
CA GLY A 269 -9.79 -26.74 30.90
C GLY A 269 -9.26 -25.40 30.41
N PHE A 270 -8.56 -25.44 29.28
CA PHE A 270 -8.23 -24.28 28.47
C PHE A 270 -9.54 -23.61 28.04
N GLY A 271 -9.82 -22.44 28.61
CA GLY A 271 -10.84 -21.53 28.08
C GLY A 271 -10.47 -21.18 26.65
N ARG A 272 -11.35 -21.53 25.70
CA ARG A 272 -11.28 -21.03 24.33
C ARG A 272 -11.55 -19.52 24.38
N GLY A 273 -10.49 -18.73 24.27
CA GLY A 273 -10.60 -17.29 24.11
C GLY A 273 -11.37 -16.98 22.83
N ARG A 274 -12.56 -16.41 22.96
CA ARG A 274 -13.17 -15.59 21.91
C ARG A 274 -12.16 -14.48 21.60
N GLY A 275 -11.85 -14.21 20.33
CA GLY A 275 -11.15 -12.98 19.99
C GLY A 275 -11.98 -11.82 20.52
N ALA A 276 -11.40 -11.00 21.39
CA ALA A 276 -12.08 -9.85 21.95
C ALA A 276 -12.45 -8.87 20.82
N PRO A 277 -13.58 -8.14 20.93
CA PRO A 277 -13.79 -6.94 20.13
C PRO A 277 -12.54 -6.05 20.18
N GLN A 278 -12.16 -5.45 19.06
CA GLN A 278 -11.14 -4.39 19.09
C GLN A 278 -11.86 -3.13 19.58
N GLU A 279 -11.48 -2.68 20.77
CA GLU A 279 -12.00 -1.43 21.32
C GLU A 279 -11.54 -0.25 20.44
N PRO A 280 -12.36 0.81 20.33
CA PRO A 280 -11.89 2.11 19.87
C PRO A 280 -10.54 2.45 20.51
N GLY A 281 -9.60 2.96 19.73
CA GLY A 281 -8.23 3.11 20.20
C GLY A 281 -7.21 3.37 19.10
N PRO A 282 -5.91 3.44 19.46
CA PRO A 282 -4.86 3.84 18.54
C PRO A 282 -4.75 2.88 17.34
N VAL A 283 -4.64 3.46 16.14
CA VAL A 283 -4.49 2.73 14.87
C VAL A 283 -3.13 3.06 14.29
N ASN A 284 -2.31 2.04 14.05
CA ASN A 284 -1.05 2.23 13.35
C ASN A 284 -1.29 2.57 11.87
N ILE A 285 -0.39 3.35 11.27
CA ILE A 285 -0.42 3.58 9.82
C ILE A 285 -0.44 2.24 9.09
N GLY A 286 -1.37 2.07 8.15
CA GLY A 286 -1.50 0.83 7.40
C GLY A 286 -2.26 -0.29 8.11
N GLN A 287 -2.67 -0.11 9.37
CA GLN A 287 -3.54 -1.05 10.08
C GLN A 287 -4.99 -0.93 9.59
N SER A 288 -5.56 -2.04 9.15
CA SER A 288 -6.95 -2.09 8.69
C SER A 288 -7.91 -2.22 9.87
N VAL A 289 -8.90 -1.33 9.92
CA VAL A 289 -10.03 -1.32 10.84
C VAL A 289 -11.28 -1.65 10.06
N ARG A 290 -12.08 -2.60 10.54
CA ARG A 290 -13.32 -2.99 9.88
C ARG A 290 -14.44 -2.03 10.25
N LEU A 291 -15.21 -1.57 9.26
CA LEU A 291 -16.40 -0.77 9.50
C LEU A 291 -17.60 -1.65 9.86
N PRO A 292 -18.50 -1.19 10.75
CA PRO A 292 -19.74 -1.88 11.08
C PRO A 292 -20.66 -1.92 9.86
N THR A 293 -21.49 -2.93 9.78
CA THR A 293 -22.48 -3.08 8.69
C THR A 293 -23.92 -2.99 9.19
N GLU A 294 -24.11 -2.90 10.50
CA GLU A 294 -25.40 -2.88 11.19
C GLU A 294 -25.34 -1.91 12.39
N GLY A 295 -26.50 -1.48 12.88
CA GLY A 295 -26.61 -0.49 13.96
C GLY A 295 -26.70 0.95 13.44
N ASP A 296 -26.74 1.90 14.38
CA ASP A 296 -26.92 3.33 14.07
C ASP A 296 -25.70 3.91 13.32
N ASP A 297 -24.51 3.33 13.53
CA ASP A 297 -23.25 3.74 12.88
C ASP A 297 -22.89 2.87 11.65
N ALA A 298 -23.85 2.13 11.09
CA ALA A 298 -23.60 1.21 9.97
C ALA A 298 -22.94 1.92 8.78
N ASN A 299 -21.84 1.34 8.28
CA ASN A 299 -21.02 1.83 7.17
C ASN A 299 -20.30 3.16 7.46
N MET A 300 -20.40 3.68 8.68
CA MET A 300 -19.68 4.88 9.09
C MET A 300 -18.25 4.52 9.52
N GLY A 301 -17.28 5.23 8.96
CA GLY A 301 -15.94 5.30 9.50
C GLY A 301 -15.78 6.61 10.26
N SER A 302 -15.30 6.53 11.50
CA SER A 302 -14.97 7.69 12.32
C SER A 302 -13.62 7.49 13.00
N PHE A 303 -12.79 8.54 12.98
CA PHE A 303 -11.48 8.54 13.63
C PHE A 303 -11.07 9.93 14.11
N MET A 304 -10.23 9.96 15.14
CA MET A 304 -9.49 11.14 15.56
C MET A 304 -8.11 11.16 14.92
N ALA A 305 -7.64 12.35 14.55
CA ALA A 305 -6.28 12.59 14.12
C ALA A 305 -5.64 13.73 14.92
N THR A 306 -4.49 13.44 15.53
CA THR A 306 -3.68 14.43 16.28
C THR A 306 -2.33 14.60 15.61
N PHE A 307 -1.85 15.85 15.53
CA PHE A 307 -0.64 16.23 14.81
C PHE A 307 0.39 16.82 15.78
N ASP A 308 1.65 16.48 15.60
CA ASP A 308 2.74 16.95 16.48
C ASP A 308 3.50 18.18 15.92
N THR A 309 3.28 18.51 14.65
CA THR A 309 4.04 19.52 13.91
C THR A 309 3.08 20.41 13.12
N PRO A 310 3.29 21.74 13.07
CA PRO A 310 2.50 22.62 12.21
C PRO A 310 2.74 22.35 10.72
N GLY A 311 1.71 22.53 9.90
CA GLY A 311 1.81 22.39 8.45
C GLY A 311 0.51 21.99 7.77
N GLU A 312 0.59 21.80 6.45
CA GLU A 312 -0.51 21.26 5.65
C GLU A 312 -0.33 19.75 5.51
N TYR A 313 -1.40 19.00 5.79
CA TYR A 313 -1.42 17.55 5.75
C TYR A 313 -2.52 17.04 4.81
N VAL A 314 -2.28 15.88 4.22
CA VAL A 314 -3.32 15.09 3.55
C VAL A 314 -3.33 13.70 4.18
N ILE A 315 -4.46 13.32 4.77
CA ILE A 315 -4.69 11.95 5.24
C ILE A 315 -5.35 11.17 4.10
N ARG A 316 -4.79 10.02 3.74
CA ARG A 316 -5.45 9.07 2.84
C ARG A 316 -6.20 8.03 3.66
N ILE A 317 -7.48 7.89 3.35
CA ILE A 317 -8.36 6.83 3.80
C ILE A 317 -8.43 5.80 2.67
N ARG A 318 -7.87 4.61 2.86
CA ARG A 318 -8.09 3.50 1.92
C ARG A 318 -9.25 2.65 2.41
N ILE A 319 -10.27 2.51 1.58
CA ILE A 319 -11.39 1.61 1.81
C ILE A 319 -11.23 0.39 0.94
N ASP A 320 -11.15 -0.81 1.52
CA ASP A 320 -11.04 -2.06 0.78
C ASP A 320 -12.03 -3.14 1.27
N ASN A 321 -12.29 -4.14 0.43
CA ASN A 321 -13.02 -5.35 0.83
C ASN A 321 -12.16 -6.61 0.66
N PHE A 322 -10.86 -6.51 0.98
CA PHE A 322 -9.85 -7.58 0.80
C PHE A 322 -10.11 -8.86 1.61
N THR A 323 -11.16 -8.88 2.43
CA THR A 323 -11.67 -10.08 3.09
C THR A 323 -12.38 -11.04 2.11
N SER A 324 -12.75 -10.57 0.92
CA SER A 324 -13.36 -11.38 -0.13
C SER A 324 -12.30 -12.19 -0.89
N GLY A 325 -12.57 -13.47 -1.17
CA GLY A 325 -11.57 -14.37 -1.76
C GLY A 325 -11.10 -14.04 -3.19
N ASP A 326 -11.78 -13.12 -3.88
CA ASP A 326 -11.42 -12.58 -5.20
C ASP A 326 -10.99 -11.10 -5.14
N SER A 327 -10.79 -10.56 -3.94
CA SER A 327 -10.35 -9.20 -3.68
C SER A 327 -9.07 -9.22 -2.86
N GLY A 328 -8.08 -8.42 -3.25
CA GLY A 328 -6.83 -8.39 -2.53
C GLY A 328 -5.83 -7.38 -3.11
N PRO A 329 -4.80 -7.02 -2.34
CA PRO A 329 -3.85 -5.99 -2.74
C PRO A 329 -3.07 -6.32 -4.03
N GLY A 330 -3.10 -7.57 -4.52
CA GLY A 330 -2.48 -7.97 -5.79
C GLY A 330 -3.42 -7.90 -7.02
N ASN A 331 -4.73 -7.76 -6.82
CA ASN A 331 -5.74 -7.95 -7.87
C ASN A 331 -6.04 -6.69 -8.68
N GLN A 332 -5.32 -5.58 -8.43
CA GLN A 332 -5.65 -4.25 -8.97
C GLN A 332 -7.12 -3.86 -8.74
N CYS A 333 -7.71 -4.44 -7.69
CA CYS A 333 -9.05 -4.28 -7.13
C CYS A 333 -8.96 -4.81 -5.69
N CYS A 334 -9.83 -4.51 -4.74
CA CYS A 334 -11.00 -3.67 -4.80
C CYS A 334 -10.96 -2.68 -3.65
N TRP A 335 -10.28 -1.56 -3.89
CA TRP A 335 -10.20 -0.45 -2.97
C TRP A 335 -10.57 0.87 -3.63
N SER A 336 -10.92 1.83 -2.79
CA SER A 336 -11.13 3.23 -3.14
C SER A 336 -10.39 4.14 -2.16
N ASN A 337 -10.08 5.36 -2.59
CA ASN A 337 -9.39 6.36 -1.76
C ASN A 337 -10.35 7.47 -1.31
N GLY A 338 -10.12 7.98 -0.11
CA GLY A 338 -10.58 9.27 0.37
C GLY A 338 -9.40 10.11 0.83
N TYR A 339 -9.50 11.42 0.71
CA TYR A 339 -8.44 12.36 1.07
C TYR A 339 -8.99 13.44 1.98
N VAL A 340 -8.37 13.62 3.15
CA VAL A 340 -8.76 14.66 4.12
C VAL A 340 -7.64 15.67 4.21
N ARG A 341 -7.94 16.93 3.89
CA ARG A 341 -6.99 18.04 4.00
C ARG A 341 -7.08 18.65 5.39
N VAL A 342 -5.92 18.86 6.01
CA VAL A 342 -5.83 19.41 7.36
C VAL A 342 -4.74 20.46 7.43
N ARG A 343 -5.10 21.63 7.97
CA ARG A 343 -4.17 22.70 8.31
C ARG A 343 -3.90 22.69 9.80
N VAL A 344 -2.63 22.52 10.17
CA VAL A 344 -2.19 22.51 11.57
C VAL A 344 -1.40 23.78 11.85
N VAL A 345 -1.87 24.56 12.83
CA VAL A 345 -1.19 25.76 13.33
C VAL A 345 -0.46 25.47 14.64
N GLU A 346 0.41 26.39 15.07
CA GLU A 346 1.14 26.30 16.34
C GLU A 346 0.24 26.16 17.57
#